data_AF-A0A816CIG9-F1
#
_entry.id   AF-A0A816CIG9-F1
#
_cell.length_a   1.000
_cell.length_b   1.000
_cell.length_c   1.000
_cell.angle_alpha   90.00
_cell.angle_beta   90.00
_cell.angle_gamma   90.00
#
_symmetry.space_group_name_H-M   'P 1'
#
loop_
_entity.id
_entity.type
_entity.pdbx_description
1 polymer ?
#
loop_
_entity_poly.entity_id
_entity_poly.type
_entity_poly.pdbx_seq_one_letter_code
_entity_poly.pdbx_strand_id
1 'polypeptide(L)'
;DRIEEADVYVQTERLLDRPSSPLYIPQVTGRDTATQIEEGDLFNFDIEVKPIAEVLVGKTSEQALVEIAEEEEITRIREQHRKYEELRNSELIELQRFEEQERRLRTEKERRTKQAEEAHRQEQELAEKMAARAFTRAYLQDLVPSVFHNLRENGFFYDPVEHETESTFMPWLMDRTMTHVNKLVIGRSLLDSTIRDVVNQRIDQYQRIDESHRQVNHSSKRRSTTRENSVHGSEKSQQQRKSTSGELRETPEDNRDETNTDTS
;
A
#
# COMPACT_ATOMS: atom_id res chain seq x y z
N ASP A 1 132.50 55.47 145.84
CA ASP A 1 131.39 56.30 146.32
C ASP A 1 130.07 55.71 145.91
N ARG A 2 129.26 55.35 146.91
CA ARG A 2 127.90 54.84 146.76
C ARG A 2 126.98 56.04 146.99
N ILE A 3 126.21 56.44 145.98
CA ILE A 3 125.27 57.55 146.06
C ILE A 3 123.95 56.99 146.62
N GLU A 4 123.45 57.61 147.69
CA GLU A 4 122.19 57.23 148.35
C GLU A 4 121.01 57.85 147.58
N GLU A 5 120.03 57.03 147.22
CA GLU A 5 118.80 57.44 146.55
C GLU A 5 117.78 57.91 147.60
N ALA A 6 117.26 59.12 147.44
CA ALA A 6 116.24 59.71 148.32
C ALA A 6 114.86 59.59 147.66
N ASP A 7 114.00 58.78 148.25
CA ASP A 7 112.62 58.60 147.78
C ASP A 7 111.73 59.78 148.19
N VAL A 8 111.18 60.47 147.19
CA VAL A 8 110.21 61.56 147.36
C VAL A 8 108.81 61.01 147.07
N TYR A 9 107.96 60.94 148.09
CA TYR A 9 106.55 60.55 147.92
C TYR A 9 105.68 61.80 147.69
N VAL A 10 104.87 61.79 146.63
CA VAL A 10 103.88 62.83 146.32
C VAL A 10 102.51 62.34 146.78
N GLN A 11 101.84 63.15 147.60
CA GLN A 11 100.51 62.89 148.15
C GLN A 11 99.44 63.03 147.04
N THR A 12 98.85 61.91 146.62
CA THR A 12 97.72 61.89 145.68
C THR A 12 96.43 62.29 146.38
N GLU A 13 95.83 63.40 145.95
CA GLU A 13 94.50 63.81 146.41
C GLU A 13 93.41 62.79 146.07
N ARG A 14 92.37 62.78 146.90
CA ARG A 14 91.27 61.82 146.93
C ARG A 14 90.45 61.91 145.63
N LEU A 15 90.46 60.85 144.80
CA LEU A 15 89.71 60.77 143.54
C LEU A 15 88.20 61.01 143.78
N LEU A 16 87.65 62.10 143.22
CA LEU A 16 86.21 62.21 143.00
C LEU A 16 85.85 61.51 141.68
N ASP A 17 84.76 60.73 141.71
CA ASP A 17 84.32 59.91 140.59
C ASP A 17 83.82 60.81 139.45
N ARG A 18 84.49 60.74 138.29
CA ARG A 18 84.10 61.52 137.11
C ARG A 18 82.84 60.88 136.48
N PRO A 19 81.85 61.66 136.01
CA PRO A 19 80.75 61.08 135.25
C PRO A 19 81.29 60.36 134.01
N SER A 20 80.65 59.26 133.62
CA SER A 20 81.08 58.43 132.48
C SER A 20 81.22 59.28 131.22
N SER A 21 82.40 59.24 130.58
CA SER A 21 82.67 59.98 129.36
C SER A 21 81.64 59.63 128.27
N PRO A 22 81.06 60.63 127.58
CA PRO A 22 79.99 60.42 126.60
C PRO A 22 80.46 59.51 125.45
N LEU A 23 79.57 58.64 124.99
CA LEU A 23 79.84 57.68 123.91
C LEU A 23 80.13 58.43 122.60
N TYR A 24 81.30 58.21 122.01
CA TYR A 24 81.67 58.82 120.74
C TYR A 24 80.92 58.16 119.58
N ILE A 25 80.03 58.91 118.93
CA ILE A 25 79.38 58.51 117.67
C ILE A 25 80.06 59.30 116.55
N PRO A 26 80.73 58.63 115.58
CA PRO A 26 81.36 59.31 114.46
C PRO A 26 80.33 60.10 113.65
N GLN A 27 80.63 61.35 113.31
CA GLN A 27 79.83 62.08 112.32
C GLN A 27 80.08 61.48 110.94
N VAL A 28 79.00 61.17 110.22
CA VAL A 28 79.09 60.77 108.81
C VAL A 28 79.71 61.93 108.05
N THR A 29 80.92 61.75 107.52
CA THR A 29 81.62 62.78 106.74
C THR A 29 81.65 62.35 105.27
N GLY A 30 80.85 63.06 104.47
CA GLY A 30 80.70 62.86 103.03
C GLY A 30 79.64 63.83 102.51
N ARG A 31 79.79 64.32 101.27
CA ARG A 31 78.71 65.06 100.60
C ARG A 31 77.90 64.07 99.78
N ASP A 32 76.65 63.87 100.16
CA ASP A 32 75.72 63.08 99.37
C ASP A 32 75.43 63.81 98.06
N THR A 33 75.77 63.18 96.93
CA THR A 33 75.49 63.70 95.58
C THR A 33 74.66 62.65 94.86
N ALA A 34 73.47 63.03 94.42
CA ALA A 34 72.67 62.22 93.51
C ALA A 34 72.88 62.71 92.08
N THR A 35 73.03 61.76 91.16
CA THR A 35 73.05 62.00 89.72
C THR A 35 71.91 61.19 89.12
N GLN A 36 71.01 61.85 88.40
CA GLN A 36 69.87 61.26 87.74
C GLN A 36 69.97 61.54 86.24
N ILE A 37 69.64 60.55 85.42
CA ILE A 37 69.50 60.72 83.98
C ILE A 37 68.02 60.96 83.70
N GLU A 38 67.72 62.08 83.07
CA GLU A 38 66.35 62.47 82.71
C GLU A 38 65.89 61.76 81.43
N GLU A 39 64.58 61.66 81.23
CA GLU A 39 64.02 61.05 80.02
C GLU A 39 64.50 61.80 78.76
N GLY A 40 65.19 61.08 77.88
CA GLY A 40 65.72 61.63 76.61
C GLY A 40 67.20 62.03 76.62
N ASP A 41 67.87 62.07 77.78
CA ASP A 41 69.25 62.54 77.89
C ASP A 41 70.29 61.59 77.24
N LEU A 42 69.92 60.31 77.07
CA LEU A 42 70.74 59.28 76.40
C LEU A 42 70.23 58.90 75.00
N PHE A 43 69.22 59.58 74.46
CA PHE A 43 68.63 59.20 73.18
C PHE A 43 69.58 59.50 72.01
N ASN A 44 69.90 58.47 71.22
CA ASN A 44 70.67 58.61 69.99
C ASN A 44 69.82 58.26 68.77
N PHE A 45 69.37 59.28 68.05
CA PHE A 45 68.50 59.12 66.88
C PHE A 45 69.08 58.17 65.82
N ASP A 46 70.39 58.24 65.54
CA ASP A 46 71.03 57.43 64.49
C ASP A 46 71.08 55.94 64.81
N ILE A 47 70.90 55.56 66.09
CA ILE A 47 70.81 54.16 66.51
C ILE A 47 69.34 53.74 66.54
N GLU A 48 68.48 54.56 67.14
CA GLU A 48 67.08 54.22 67.39
C GLU A 48 66.21 54.25 66.13
N VAL A 49 66.54 55.06 65.12
CA VAL A 49 65.78 55.13 63.86
C VAL A 49 66.05 53.94 62.94
N LYS A 50 67.21 53.30 63.04
CA LYS A 50 67.63 52.19 62.16
C LYS A 50 66.61 51.05 62.09
N PRO A 51 66.12 50.46 63.21
CA PRO A 51 65.14 49.38 63.13
C PRO A 51 63.81 49.83 62.53
N ILE A 52 63.39 51.07 62.77
CA ILE A 52 62.16 51.63 62.19
C ILE A 52 62.30 51.78 60.67
N ALA A 53 63.42 52.35 60.23
CA ALA A 53 63.71 52.53 58.81
C ALA A 53 63.88 51.20 58.07
N GLU A 54 64.54 50.22 58.69
CA GLU A 54 64.73 48.88 58.13
C GLU A 54 63.39 48.17 57.92
N VAL A 55 62.50 48.20 58.92
CA VAL A 55 61.16 47.60 58.79
C VAL A 55 60.32 48.33 57.74
N LEU A 56 60.38 49.66 57.68
CA LEU A 56 59.64 50.43 56.69
C LEU A 56 60.13 50.14 55.26
N VAL A 57 61.43 50.14 55.02
CA VAL A 57 62.01 49.87 53.70
C VAL A 57 61.79 48.41 53.31
N GLY A 58 61.98 47.47 54.25
CA GLY A 58 61.73 46.05 54.02
C GLY A 58 60.28 45.79 53.64
N LYS A 59 59.34 46.26 54.45
CA LYS A 59 57.90 46.03 54.21
C LYS A 59 57.40 46.71 52.93
N THR A 60 57.86 47.92 52.64
CA THR A 60 57.48 48.62 51.40
C THR A 60 58.04 47.92 50.16
N SER A 61 59.28 47.42 50.23
CA SER A 61 59.90 46.67 49.12
C SER A 61 59.24 45.31 48.92
N GLU A 62 58.97 44.57 50.00
CA GLU A 62 58.26 43.29 49.94
C GLU A 62 56.85 43.45 49.37
N GLN A 63 56.10 44.45 49.84
CA GLN A 63 54.77 44.73 49.32
C GLN A 63 54.81 45.09 47.83
N ALA A 64 55.74 45.95 47.40
CA ALA A 64 55.89 46.31 45.99
C ALA A 64 56.22 45.10 45.10
N LEU A 65 57.07 44.18 45.58
CA LEU A 65 57.41 42.97 44.82
C LEU A 65 56.22 42.03 44.66
N VAL A 66 55.39 41.88 45.70
CA VAL A 66 54.16 41.06 45.63
C VAL A 66 53.16 41.68 44.67
N GLU A 67 52.92 43.00 44.77
CA GLU A 67 51.99 43.71 43.89
C GLU A 67 52.39 43.58 42.41
N ILE A 68 53.68 43.77 42.08
CA ILE A 68 54.17 43.61 40.70
C ILE A 68 53.96 42.17 40.21
N ALA A 69 54.26 41.16 41.03
CA ALA A 69 54.09 39.77 40.65
C ALA A 69 52.60 39.42 40.38
N GLU A 70 51.69 39.94 41.22
CA GLU A 70 50.25 39.78 41.04
C GLU A 70 49.75 40.47 39.77
N GLU A 71 50.22 41.69 39.48
CA GLU A 71 49.84 42.42 38.26
C GLU A 71 50.30 41.70 36.99
N GLU A 72 51.52 41.15 36.99
CA GLU A 72 52.03 40.34 35.90
C GLU A 72 51.22 39.05 35.70
N GLU A 73 50.85 38.37 36.80
CA GLU A 73 50.01 37.18 36.75
C GLU A 73 48.64 37.48 36.16
N ILE A 74 47.97 38.53 36.65
CA ILE A 74 46.65 38.95 36.14
C ILE A 74 46.74 39.27 34.64
N THR A 75 47.81 39.94 34.21
CA THR A 75 48.02 40.26 32.79
C THR A 75 48.18 38.99 31.96
N ARG A 76 49.00 38.04 32.42
CA ARG A 76 49.19 36.75 31.74
C ARG A 76 47.88 35.96 31.63
N ILE A 77 47.08 35.90 32.71
CA ILE A 77 45.78 35.21 32.71
C ILE A 77 44.83 35.87 31.71
N ARG A 78 44.75 37.20 31.68
CA ARG A 78 43.91 37.94 30.73
C ARG A 78 44.30 37.68 29.28
N GLU A 79 45.60 37.65 28.99
CA GLU A 79 46.08 37.33 27.64
C GLU A 79 45.74 35.90 27.23
N GLN A 80 45.88 34.93 28.14
CA GLN A 80 45.50 33.54 27.88
C GLN A 80 44.00 33.41 27.64
N HIS A 81 43.18 34.07 28.47
CA HIS A 81 41.72 34.08 28.30
C HIS A 81 41.32 34.66 26.95
N ARG A 82 41.89 35.81 26.58
CA ARG A 82 41.60 36.45 25.29
C ARG A 82 41.94 35.54 24.11
N LYS A 83 43.13 34.91 24.13
CA LYS A 83 43.55 33.95 23.09
C LYS A 83 42.59 32.76 22.99
N TYR A 84 42.14 32.23 24.13
CA TYR A 84 41.19 31.13 24.17
C TYR A 84 39.81 31.54 23.63
N GLU A 85 39.31 32.72 24.00
CA GLU A 85 38.04 33.25 23.48
C GLU A 85 38.09 33.51 21.98
N GLU A 86 39.19 34.08 21.47
CA GLU A 86 39.41 34.28 20.04
C GLU A 86 39.37 32.94 19.28
N LEU A 87 40.09 31.93 19.78
CA LEU A 87 40.09 30.60 19.18
C LEU A 87 38.69 29.97 19.22
N ARG A 88 38.04 29.96 20.39
CA ARG A 88 36.70 29.40 20.57
C ARG A 88 35.66 30.09 19.68
N ASN A 89 35.74 31.41 19.53
CA ASN A 89 34.84 32.15 18.65
C ASN A 89 35.10 31.81 17.17
N SER A 90 36.36 31.65 16.77
CA SER A 90 36.71 31.22 15.41
C SER A 90 36.17 29.81 15.10
N GLU A 91 36.36 28.86 16.02
CA GLU A 91 35.85 27.49 15.90
C GLU A 91 34.32 27.46 15.83
N LEU A 92 33.64 28.27 16.66
CA LEU A 92 32.18 28.34 16.66
C LEU A 92 31.64 28.84 15.31
N ILE A 93 32.26 29.86 14.72
CA ILE A 93 31.88 30.37 13.40
C ILE A 93 32.09 29.30 12.32
N GLU A 94 33.19 28.55 12.37
CA GLU A 94 33.45 27.45 11.44
C GLU A 94 32.43 26.32 11.58
N LEU A 95 32.10 25.92 12.80
CA LEU A 95 31.08 24.89 13.08
C LEU A 95 29.71 25.31 12.53
N GLN A 96 29.29 26.56 12.77
CA GLN A 96 28.03 27.08 12.22
C GLN A 96 28.01 27.03 10.70
N ARG A 97 29.13 27.38 10.05
CA ARG A 97 29.26 27.29 8.59
C ARG A 97 29.11 25.85 8.09
N PHE A 98 29.74 24.89 8.75
CA PHE A 98 29.62 23.47 8.39
C PHE A 98 28.21 22.93 8.63
N GLU A 99 27.59 23.26 9.76
CA GLU A 99 26.23 22.84 10.07
C GLU A 99 25.22 23.37 9.04
N GLU A 100 25.35 24.63 8.61
CA GLU A 100 24.45 25.18 7.60
C GLU A 100 24.65 24.50 6.24
N GLN A 101 25.91 24.22 5.85
CA GLN A 101 26.21 23.47 4.64
C GLN A 101 25.64 22.05 4.70
N GLU A 102 25.81 21.35 5.81
CA GLU A 102 25.27 20.01 6.01
C GLU A 102 23.74 20.02 5.97
N ARG A 103 23.10 21.01 6.58
CA ARG A 103 21.64 21.18 6.52
C ARG A 103 21.15 21.36 5.08
N ARG A 104 21.84 22.17 4.26
CA ARG A 104 21.51 22.35 2.85
C ARG A 104 21.67 21.05 2.05
N LEU A 105 22.78 20.34 2.25
CA LEU A 105 23.03 19.05 1.57
C LEU A 105 22.01 17.98 1.99
N ARG A 106 21.65 17.92 3.28
CA ARG A 106 20.67 16.99 3.81
C ARG A 106 19.28 17.24 3.22
N THR A 107 18.82 18.49 3.22
CA THR A 107 17.53 18.86 2.63
C THR A 107 17.49 18.59 1.13
N GLU A 108 18.57 18.85 0.39
CA GLU A 108 18.67 18.51 -1.03
C GLU A 108 18.61 16.99 -1.25
N LYS A 109 19.40 16.22 -0.49
CA LYS A 109 19.44 14.76 -0.56
C LYS A 109 18.06 14.17 -0.29
N GLU A 110 17.37 14.60 0.76
CA GLU A 110 16.01 14.16 1.09
C GLU A 110 15.01 14.50 -0.03
N ARG A 111 15.16 15.65 -0.68
CA ARG A 111 14.31 16.00 -1.82
C ARG A 111 14.58 15.09 -3.03
N ARG A 112 15.86 14.80 -3.29
CA ARG A 112 16.27 13.91 -4.40
C ARG A 112 15.82 12.47 -4.16
N THR A 113 15.93 11.95 -2.94
CA THR A 113 15.47 10.60 -2.61
C THR A 113 13.97 10.47 -2.79
N LYS A 114 13.18 11.44 -2.30
CA LYS A 114 11.72 11.45 -2.51
C LYS A 114 11.33 11.47 -3.99
N GLN A 115 12.00 12.31 -4.79
CA GLN A 115 11.77 12.36 -6.24
C GLN A 115 12.12 11.02 -6.92
N ALA A 116 13.23 10.39 -6.52
CA ALA A 116 13.63 9.09 -7.06
C ALA A 116 12.65 7.98 -6.68
N GLU A 117 12.17 7.96 -5.44
CA GLU A 117 11.15 7.01 -4.97
C GLU A 117 9.83 7.18 -5.73
N GLU A 118 9.36 8.41 -5.92
CA GLU A 118 8.14 8.69 -6.69
C GLU A 118 8.28 8.28 -8.16
N ALA A 119 9.41 8.60 -8.80
CA ALA A 119 9.69 8.21 -10.17
C ALA A 119 9.75 6.67 -10.30
N HIS A 120 10.41 5.99 -9.35
CA HIS A 120 10.50 4.54 -9.34
C HIS A 120 9.12 3.88 -9.17
N ARG A 121 8.26 4.42 -8.28
CA ARG A 121 6.89 3.93 -8.12
C ARG A 121 6.09 4.07 -9.42
N GLN A 122 6.18 5.22 -10.08
CA GLN A 122 5.52 5.44 -11.36
C GLN A 122 6.03 4.50 -12.45
N GLU A 123 7.34 4.26 -12.50
CA GLU A 123 7.96 3.32 -13.45
C GLU A 123 7.42 1.89 -13.23
N GLN A 124 7.31 1.44 -11.98
CA GLN A 124 6.74 0.13 -11.65
C GLN A 124 5.27 0.02 -12.10
N GLU A 125 4.44 1.02 -11.80
CA GLU A 125 3.04 1.04 -12.24
C GLU A 125 2.90 1.02 -13.76
N LEU A 126 3.74 1.79 -14.46
CA LEU A 126 3.76 1.83 -15.92
C LEU A 126 4.21 0.49 -16.50
N ALA A 127 5.25 -0.12 -15.93
CA ALA A 127 5.73 -1.43 -16.34
C ALA A 127 4.64 -2.51 -16.18
N GLU A 128 3.91 -2.51 -15.06
CA GLU A 128 2.79 -3.43 -14.84
C GLU A 128 1.65 -3.21 -15.85
N LYS A 129 1.25 -1.95 -16.07
CA LYS A 129 0.22 -1.59 -17.07
C LYS A 129 0.63 -2.02 -18.48
N MET A 130 1.90 -1.83 -18.84
CA MET A 130 2.44 -2.25 -20.12
C MET A 130 2.48 -3.77 -20.24
N ALA A 131 2.89 -4.49 -19.19
CA ALA A 131 2.89 -5.94 -19.15
C ALA A 131 1.47 -6.52 -19.30
N ALA A 132 0.50 -5.99 -18.55
CA ALA A 132 -0.91 -6.39 -18.66
C ALA A 132 -1.47 -6.13 -20.06
N ARG A 133 -1.17 -4.96 -20.65
CA ARG A 133 -1.59 -4.65 -22.03
C ARG A 133 -0.96 -5.59 -23.05
N ALA A 134 0.34 -5.89 -22.92
CA ALA A 134 1.05 -6.81 -23.79
C ALA A 134 0.48 -8.23 -23.67
N PHE A 135 0.22 -8.70 -22.45
CA PHE A 135 -0.41 -9.99 -22.17
C PHE A 135 -1.80 -10.10 -22.80
N THR A 136 -2.67 -9.11 -22.56
CA THR A 136 -4.02 -9.09 -23.14
C THR A 136 -3.98 -9.06 -24.67
N ARG A 137 -3.04 -8.31 -25.26
CA ARG A 137 -2.89 -8.28 -26.73
C ARG A 137 -2.47 -9.63 -27.28
N ALA A 138 -1.49 -10.29 -26.65
CA ALA A 138 -1.04 -11.62 -27.06
C ALA A 138 -2.17 -12.65 -26.91
N TYR A 139 -2.92 -12.62 -25.82
CA TYR A 139 -4.04 -13.52 -25.58
C TYR A 139 -5.21 -13.30 -26.56
N LEU A 140 -5.60 -12.04 -26.80
CA LEU A 140 -6.68 -11.70 -27.73
C LEU A 140 -6.30 -12.02 -29.18
N GLN A 141 -5.01 -11.94 -29.54
CA GLN A 141 -4.54 -12.26 -30.88
C GLN A 141 -4.87 -13.70 -31.28
N ASP A 142 -4.82 -14.64 -30.32
CA ASP A 142 -5.12 -16.05 -30.58
C ASP A 142 -6.59 -16.41 -30.29
N LEU A 143 -7.19 -15.80 -29.24
CA LEU A 143 -8.57 -16.08 -28.85
C LEU A 143 -9.57 -15.62 -29.91
N VAL A 144 -9.39 -14.41 -30.47
CA VAL A 144 -10.35 -13.84 -31.41
C VAL A 144 -10.51 -14.73 -32.65
N PRO A 145 -9.44 -15.11 -33.39
CA PRO A 145 -9.57 -16.03 -34.52
C PRO A 145 -10.16 -17.39 -34.12
N SER A 146 -9.78 -17.93 -32.95
CA SER A 146 -10.29 -19.23 -32.49
C SER A 146 -11.80 -19.21 -32.22
N VAL A 147 -12.32 -18.15 -31.57
CA VAL A 147 -13.76 -18.01 -31.30
C VAL A 147 -14.52 -17.77 -32.60
N PHE A 148 -14.01 -16.91 -33.50
CA PHE A 148 -14.61 -16.69 -34.80
C PHE A 148 -14.65 -17.97 -35.65
N HIS A 149 -13.60 -18.78 -35.59
CA HIS A 149 -13.57 -20.08 -36.27
C HIS A 149 -14.61 -21.03 -35.68
N ASN A 150 -14.67 -21.17 -34.36
CA ASN A 150 -15.63 -22.05 -33.70
C ASN A 150 -17.09 -21.62 -33.94
N LEU A 151 -17.40 -20.32 -33.90
CA LEU A 151 -18.75 -19.82 -34.23
C LEU A 151 -19.12 -20.08 -35.69
N ARG A 152 -18.14 -19.98 -36.62
CA ARG A 152 -18.34 -20.28 -38.04
C ARG A 152 -18.58 -21.78 -38.26
N GLU A 153 -17.82 -22.64 -37.59
CA GLU A 153 -18.00 -24.10 -37.66
C GLU A 153 -19.35 -24.53 -37.06
N ASN A 154 -19.79 -23.90 -35.98
CA ASN A 154 -21.09 -24.15 -35.36
C ASN A 154 -22.26 -23.50 -36.15
N GLY A 155 -21.99 -22.88 -37.29
CA GLY A 155 -23.00 -22.35 -38.19
C GLY A 155 -23.66 -21.05 -37.75
N PHE A 156 -23.18 -20.34 -36.72
CA PHE A 156 -23.80 -19.09 -36.27
C PHE A 156 -23.60 -17.90 -37.23
N PHE A 157 -22.56 -17.96 -38.08
CA PHE A 157 -22.35 -16.98 -39.15
C PHE A 157 -22.94 -17.52 -40.45
N TYR A 158 -24.17 -17.09 -40.78
CA TYR A 158 -24.83 -17.41 -42.04
C TYR A 158 -24.50 -16.36 -43.11
N ASP A 159 -24.47 -16.77 -44.38
CA ASP A 159 -24.54 -15.83 -45.48
C ASP A 159 -25.98 -15.28 -45.55
N PRO A 160 -26.20 -13.95 -45.46
CA PRO A 160 -27.51 -13.34 -45.56
C PRO A 160 -28.30 -13.79 -46.80
N VAL A 161 -27.59 -14.03 -47.91
CA VAL A 161 -28.21 -14.47 -49.16
C VAL A 161 -28.68 -15.91 -49.06
N GLU A 162 -27.86 -16.81 -48.50
CA GLU A 162 -28.22 -18.22 -48.33
C GLU A 162 -29.43 -18.35 -47.39
N HIS A 163 -29.40 -17.67 -46.24
CA HIS A 163 -30.52 -17.69 -45.30
C HIS A 163 -31.79 -17.09 -45.91
N GLU A 164 -31.71 -15.99 -46.69
CA GLU A 164 -32.88 -15.41 -47.39
C GLU A 164 -33.44 -16.39 -48.44
N THR A 165 -32.57 -17.09 -49.17
CA THR A 165 -33.01 -18.10 -50.13
C THR A 165 -33.69 -19.29 -49.45
N GLU A 166 -33.16 -19.79 -48.34
CA GLU A 166 -33.74 -20.92 -47.60
C GLU A 166 -35.03 -20.54 -46.88
N SER A 167 -35.08 -19.36 -46.26
CA SER A 167 -36.22 -18.94 -45.43
C SER A 167 -37.38 -18.34 -46.23
N THR A 168 -37.10 -17.66 -47.34
CA THR A 168 -38.11 -16.91 -48.09
C THR A 168 -38.37 -17.50 -49.47
N PHE A 169 -37.31 -17.73 -50.25
CA PHE A 169 -37.45 -18.18 -51.64
C PHE A 169 -37.89 -19.65 -51.73
N MET A 170 -37.29 -20.56 -50.97
CA MET A 170 -37.63 -21.99 -51.01
C MET A 170 -39.08 -22.26 -50.60
N PRO A 171 -39.63 -21.68 -49.51
CA PRO A 171 -41.05 -21.82 -49.17
C PRO A 171 -41.96 -21.22 -50.22
N TRP A 172 -41.62 -20.04 -50.77
CA TRP A 172 -42.39 -19.42 -51.85
C TRP A 172 -42.41 -20.29 -53.12
N LEU A 173 -41.28 -20.89 -53.50
CA LEU A 173 -41.18 -21.78 -54.65
C LEU A 173 -41.98 -23.07 -54.43
N MET A 174 -41.90 -23.65 -53.23
CA MET A 174 -42.67 -24.84 -52.86
C MET A 174 -44.18 -24.54 -52.87
N ASP A 175 -44.62 -23.39 -52.34
CA ASP A 175 -46.02 -22.98 -52.43
C ASP A 175 -46.45 -22.77 -53.89
N ARG A 176 -45.63 -22.09 -54.69
CA ARG A 176 -45.97 -21.83 -56.09
C ARG A 176 -46.04 -23.11 -56.92
N THR A 177 -45.12 -24.04 -56.73
CA THR A 177 -45.15 -25.35 -57.39
C THR A 177 -46.35 -26.17 -56.91
N MET A 178 -46.65 -26.16 -55.61
CA MET A 178 -47.83 -26.82 -55.05
C MET A 178 -49.14 -26.28 -55.62
N THR A 179 -49.30 -24.95 -55.76
CA THR A 179 -50.47 -24.35 -56.40
C THR A 179 -50.60 -24.75 -57.87
N HIS A 180 -49.49 -24.91 -58.59
CA HIS A 180 -49.51 -25.34 -59.99
C HIS A 180 -49.90 -26.82 -60.12
N VAL A 181 -49.33 -27.69 -59.28
CA VAL A 181 -49.71 -29.11 -59.21
C VAL A 181 -51.18 -29.26 -58.85
N ASN A 182 -51.67 -28.51 -57.85
CA ASN A 182 -53.09 -28.52 -57.49
C ASN A 182 -54.00 -28.08 -58.65
N LYS A 183 -53.62 -27.05 -59.41
CA LYS A 183 -54.36 -26.65 -60.63
C LYS A 183 -54.39 -27.77 -61.67
N LEU A 184 -53.29 -28.49 -61.86
CA LEU A 184 -53.25 -29.65 -62.78
C LEU A 184 -54.12 -30.81 -62.28
N VAL A 185 -54.11 -31.09 -60.98
CA VAL A 185 -54.96 -32.12 -60.36
C VAL A 185 -56.44 -31.77 -60.50
N ILE A 186 -56.82 -30.51 -60.21
CA ILE A 186 -58.20 -30.02 -60.38
C ILE A 186 -58.59 -30.02 -61.87
N GLY A 187 -57.68 -29.58 -62.75
CA GLY A 187 -57.92 -29.61 -64.19
C GLY A 187 -58.16 -31.03 -64.69
N ARG A 188 -57.36 -32.00 -64.23
CA ARG A 188 -57.52 -33.42 -64.58
C ARG A 188 -58.82 -33.99 -64.02
N SER A 189 -59.20 -33.67 -62.77
CA SER A 189 -60.45 -34.16 -62.19
C SER A 189 -61.70 -33.58 -62.87
N LEU A 190 -61.67 -32.31 -63.30
CA LEU A 190 -62.72 -31.70 -64.12
C LEU A 190 -62.79 -32.32 -65.53
N LEU A 191 -61.64 -32.64 -66.12
CA LEU A 191 -61.60 -33.30 -67.43
C LEU A 191 -62.16 -34.73 -67.31
N ASP A 192 -61.79 -35.46 -66.25
CA ASP A 192 -62.36 -36.78 -65.95
C ASP A 192 -63.88 -36.70 -65.66
N SER A 193 -64.37 -35.64 -64.98
CA SER A 193 -65.81 -35.46 -64.75
C SER A 193 -66.57 -35.13 -66.03
N THR A 194 -66.04 -34.25 -66.88
CA THR A 194 -66.65 -33.91 -68.17
C THR A 194 -66.65 -35.11 -69.13
N ILE A 195 -65.58 -35.91 -69.17
CA ILE A 195 -65.57 -37.19 -69.90
C ILE A 195 -66.67 -38.11 -69.38
N ARG A 196 -66.81 -38.24 -68.05
CA ARG A 196 -67.88 -39.04 -67.42
C ARG A 196 -69.27 -38.54 -67.81
N ASP A 197 -69.51 -37.24 -67.81
CA ASP A 197 -70.79 -36.64 -68.19
C ASP A 197 -71.12 -36.88 -69.67
N VAL A 198 -70.16 -36.73 -70.58
CA VAL A 198 -70.34 -37.01 -72.02
C VAL A 198 -70.61 -38.50 -72.25
N VAL A 199 -69.91 -39.39 -71.55
CA VAL A 199 -70.17 -40.83 -71.63
C VAL A 199 -71.58 -41.16 -71.13
N ASN A 200 -72.01 -40.58 -70.00
CA ASN A 200 -73.37 -40.76 -69.48
C ASN A 200 -74.44 -40.21 -70.44
N GLN A 201 -74.24 -39.01 -71.00
CA GLN A 201 -75.15 -38.45 -72.01
C GLN A 201 -75.24 -39.33 -73.27
N ARG A 202 -74.12 -39.92 -73.72
CA ARG A 202 -74.15 -40.87 -74.84
C ARG A 202 -74.87 -42.15 -74.48
N ILE A 203 -74.68 -42.69 -73.27
CA ILE A 203 -75.42 -43.85 -72.78
C ILE A 203 -76.93 -43.55 -72.77
N ASP A 204 -77.35 -42.40 -72.25
CA ASP A 204 -78.75 -41.97 -72.26
C ASP A 204 -79.30 -41.79 -73.68
N GLN A 205 -78.50 -41.22 -74.60
CA GLN A 205 -78.89 -41.12 -76.01
C GLN A 205 -79.04 -42.49 -76.67
N TYR A 206 -78.12 -43.43 -76.42
CA TYR A 206 -78.25 -44.79 -76.92
C TYR A 206 -79.46 -45.50 -76.31
N GLN A 207 -79.78 -45.28 -75.03
CA GLN A 207 -81.00 -45.80 -74.41
C GLN A 207 -82.26 -45.22 -75.06
N ARG A 208 -82.30 -43.92 -75.33
CA ARG A 208 -83.42 -43.28 -76.05
C ARG A 208 -83.55 -43.76 -77.50
N ILE A 209 -82.42 -43.98 -78.18
CA ILE A 209 -82.40 -44.58 -79.52
C ILE A 209 -82.92 -46.02 -79.43
N ASP A 210 -82.47 -46.82 -78.49
CA ASP A 210 -82.91 -48.21 -78.30
C ASP A 210 -84.41 -48.29 -77.92
N GLU A 211 -84.92 -47.34 -77.14
CA GLU A 211 -86.35 -47.15 -76.86
C GLU A 211 -87.15 -46.76 -78.13
N SER A 212 -86.60 -45.89 -78.99
CA SER A 212 -87.21 -45.55 -80.27
C SER A 212 -87.20 -46.73 -81.26
N HIS A 213 -86.14 -47.54 -81.27
CA HIS A 213 -86.08 -48.80 -82.01
C HIS A 213 -87.04 -49.85 -81.46
N ARG A 214 -87.29 -49.88 -80.13
CA ARG A 214 -88.35 -50.69 -79.51
C ARG A 214 -89.76 -50.27 -79.93
N GLN A 215 -90.03 -48.98 -80.08
CA GLN A 215 -91.34 -48.49 -80.54
C GLN A 215 -91.58 -48.70 -82.05
N VAL A 216 -90.54 -48.58 -82.89
CA VAL A 216 -90.61 -48.91 -84.34
C VAL A 216 -90.76 -50.42 -84.59
N ASN A 217 -90.22 -51.26 -83.70
CA ASN A 217 -90.40 -52.72 -83.76
C ASN A 217 -91.80 -53.18 -83.28
N HIS A 218 -92.56 -52.36 -82.55
CA HIS A 218 -93.95 -52.68 -82.16
C HIS A 218 -94.99 -52.30 -83.23
N SER A 219 -94.71 -51.33 -84.10
CA SER A 219 -95.59 -50.97 -85.23
C SER A 219 -95.40 -51.85 -86.48
N SER A 220 -94.23 -52.49 -86.63
CA SER A 220 -93.91 -53.36 -87.79
C SER A 220 -94.24 -54.86 -87.58
N LYS A 221 -94.74 -55.27 -86.41
CA LYS A 221 -95.03 -56.69 -86.07
C LYS A 221 -96.52 -57.00 -85.92
N ARG A 222 -97.36 -56.46 -86.82
CA ARG A 222 -98.73 -56.96 -87.12
C ARG A 222 -98.84 -57.73 -88.45
N ARG A 223 -97.75 -58.07 -89.15
CA ARG A 223 -97.80 -58.76 -90.45
C ARG A 223 -96.65 -59.75 -90.68
N SER A 224 -96.80 -60.99 -90.21
CA SER A 224 -96.23 -62.27 -90.75
C SER A 224 -96.14 -63.30 -89.62
N THR A 225 -97.18 -64.12 -89.35
CA THR A 225 -97.33 -65.51 -89.85
C THR A 225 -96.04 -66.33 -89.83
N THR A 226 -95.94 -67.30 -88.91
CA THR A 226 -96.16 -68.73 -89.20
C THR A 226 -95.00 -69.39 -89.95
N ARG A 227 -94.09 -70.08 -89.24
CA ARG A 227 -93.64 -71.46 -89.53
C ARG A 227 -92.39 -71.85 -88.72
N GLU A 228 -92.49 -73.05 -88.15
CA GLU A 228 -91.46 -74.09 -87.95
C GLU A 228 -90.29 -73.76 -87.00
N ASN A 229 -90.27 -74.32 -85.78
CA ASN A 229 -89.97 -75.70 -85.35
C ASN A 229 -88.50 -76.14 -85.44
N SER A 230 -88.06 -76.75 -84.32
CA SER A 230 -86.97 -77.72 -84.15
C SER A 230 -85.54 -77.17 -84.11
N VAL A 231 -84.62 -77.60 -83.25
CA VAL A 231 -84.57 -78.75 -82.32
C VAL A 231 -83.28 -78.63 -81.48
N HIS A 232 -83.33 -79.13 -80.22
CA HIS A 232 -82.23 -79.61 -79.35
C HIS A 232 -81.07 -78.63 -79.00
N GLY A 233 -80.47 -78.65 -77.81
CA GLY A 233 -80.52 -79.57 -76.68
C GLY A 233 -79.21 -79.43 -75.88
N SER A 234 -79.27 -79.72 -74.56
CA SER A 234 -78.18 -80.15 -73.64
C SER A 234 -76.97 -79.22 -73.44
N GLU A 235 -76.62 -78.73 -72.25
CA GLU A 235 -76.09 -79.37 -71.01
C GLU A 235 -74.74 -78.66 -70.70
N LYS A 236 -74.63 -77.94 -69.58
CA LYS A 236 -74.03 -78.32 -68.28
C LYS A 236 -72.53 -78.03 -68.14
N SER A 237 -72.22 -77.70 -66.88
CA SER A 237 -70.97 -77.94 -66.15
C SER A 237 -69.90 -76.84 -66.27
N GLN A 238 -69.66 -76.15 -65.15
CA GLN A 238 -68.57 -76.42 -64.19
C GLN A 238 -67.33 -75.61 -64.60
N GLN A 239 -66.48 -75.07 -63.75
CA GLN A 239 -66.19 -75.22 -62.33
C GLN A 239 -65.28 -74.01 -62.00
N GLN A 240 -65.37 -73.42 -60.80
CA GLN A 240 -64.36 -73.57 -59.73
C GLN A 240 -62.92 -73.22 -60.17
N ARG A 241 -62.12 -72.47 -59.43
CA ARG A 241 -61.87 -72.53 -57.98
C ARG A 241 -60.84 -71.43 -57.65
N LYS A 242 -61.02 -70.73 -56.52
CA LYS A 242 -60.20 -70.80 -55.29
C LYS A 242 -58.79 -70.19 -55.43
N SER A 243 -58.54 -69.07 -54.75
CA SER A 243 -58.13 -68.93 -53.32
C SER A 243 -56.60 -68.82 -53.25
N THR A 244 -55.95 -68.16 -52.31
CA THR A 244 -56.09 -68.01 -50.84
C THR A 244 -54.97 -67.01 -50.49
N SER A 245 -54.98 -66.16 -49.45
CA SER A 245 -54.95 -66.37 -47.98
C SER A 245 -54.36 -65.05 -47.44
N GLY A 246 -54.55 -64.52 -46.24
CA GLY A 246 -55.18 -64.89 -44.96
C GLY A 246 -55.01 -63.63 -44.08
N GLU A 247 -55.98 -63.27 -43.22
CA GLU A 247 -55.97 -63.55 -41.77
C GLU A 247 -54.81 -62.84 -41.02
N LEU A 248 -54.98 -62.07 -39.93
CA LEU A 248 -55.92 -62.11 -38.81
C LEU A 248 -55.78 -60.81 -37.97
N ARG A 249 -56.86 -60.44 -37.25
CA ARG A 249 -57.01 -59.98 -35.84
C ARG A 249 -55.84 -59.21 -35.16
N GLU A 250 -56.01 -58.25 -34.25
CA GLU A 250 -57.06 -57.97 -33.25
C GLU A 250 -56.78 -56.57 -32.66
N THR A 251 -57.83 -55.80 -32.37
CA THR A 251 -57.90 -54.75 -31.32
C THR A 251 -57.86 -55.42 -29.92
N PRO A 252 -57.76 -54.75 -28.73
CA PRO A 252 -58.12 -53.35 -28.41
C PRO A 252 -57.25 -52.65 -27.31
N GLU A 253 -57.68 -51.43 -26.96
CA GLU A 253 -57.66 -50.69 -25.66
C GLU A 253 -56.97 -51.38 -24.45
N ASP A 254 -56.27 -50.71 -23.53
CA ASP A 254 -56.75 -49.62 -22.66
C ASP A 254 -55.61 -49.07 -21.75
N ASN A 255 -55.73 -47.79 -21.39
CA ASN A 255 -55.32 -47.04 -20.18
C ASN A 255 -54.16 -47.41 -19.20
N ARG A 256 -53.52 -46.31 -18.73
CA ARG A 256 -52.80 -46.07 -17.43
C ARG A 256 -51.45 -46.80 -17.26
N ASP A 257 -50.38 -46.25 -16.68
CA ASP A 257 -50.25 -45.45 -15.46
C ASP A 257 -48.94 -44.61 -15.45
N GLU A 258 -48.91 -43.71 -14.48
CA GLU A 258 -47.84 -42.82 -14.02
C GLU A 258 -46.45 -43.46 -13.85
N THR A 259 -45.38 -42.68 -14.04
CA THR A 259 -44.26 -42.57 -13.09
C THR A 259 -43.40 -41.34 -13.40
N ASN A 260 -43.30 -40.45 -12.42
CA ASN A 260 -42.21 -39.49 -12.26
C ASN A 260 -40.88 -40.21 -12.06
N THR A 261 -39.77 -39.66 -12.54
CA THR A 261 -38.52 -39.53 -11.77
C THR A 261 -37.65 -38.39 -12.32
N ASP A 262 -37.01 -37.72 -11.37
CA ASP A 262 -36.10 -36.57 -11.43
C ASP A 262 -35.06 -36.57 -12.57
N THR A 263 -34.67 -35.36 -13.01
CA THR A 263 -33.28 -34.86 -12.91
C THR A 263 -33.26 -33.34 -13.16
N SER A 264 -33.15 -32.53 -12.12
CA SER A 264 -32.39 -31.25 -12.02
C SER A 264 -32.56 -30.63 -10.64
#